data_AF-H5WQB4-F1
#
_entry.id   AF-H5WQB4-F1
#
_cell.length_a   1.000
_cell.length_b   1.000
_cell.length_c   1.000
_cell.angle_alpha   90.00
_cell.angle_beta   90.00
_cell.angle_gamma   90.00
#
_symmetry.space_group_name_H-M   'P 1'
#
loop_
_entity.id
_entity.type
_entity.pdbx_description
1 polymer ?
#
loop_
_entity_poly.entity_id
_entity_poly.type
_entity_poly.pdbx_seq_one_letter_code
_entity_poly.pdbx_strand_id
1 'polypeptide(L)'
;MKTNPSSNSDPSEGGVVTVHSADGMVRFSLQRTSAGLYVQRAFSRNGKGKVLQTVHSADGMVRFSLQRTSAGLYVQRAFSRNGKGKVLQSARFASADDFRRWCAADTIRFDDPLMSLRLVRHADELFADTSTVINAG
;
A
#
# COMPACT_ATOMS: atom_id res chain seq x y z
N MET A 1 -19.50 52.86 -1.70
CA MET A 1 -18.38 52.13 -2.32
C MET A 1 -17.51 51.56 -1.22
N LYS A 2 -17.52 50.23 -1.05
CA LYS A 2 -16.52 49.33 -0.45
C LYS A 2 -17.22 47.99 -0.19
N THR A 3 -17.17 47.11 -1.20
CA THR A 3 -17.54 45.71 -1.07
C THR A 3 -16.42 44.98 -0.34
N ASN A 4 -16.75 44.28 0.75
CA ASN A 4 -15.84 43.34 1.40
C ASN A 4 -15.71 42.09 0.51
N PRO A 5 -14.50 41.62 0.16
CA PRO A 5 -14.36 40.36 -0.56
C PRO A 5 -14.66 39.21 0.41
N SER A 6 -15.63 38.38 0.03
CA SER A 6 -15.98 37.14 0.72
C SER A 6 -14.74 36.26 0.88
N SER A 7 -14.49 35.79 2.10
CA SER A 7 -13.55 34.71 2.37
C SER A 7 -13.97 33.49 1.55
N ASN A 8 -13.25 33.24 0.45
CA ASN A 8 -13.45 32.04 -0.36
C ASN A 8 -12.80 30.87 0.39
N SER A 9 -13.50 30.35 1.40
CA SER A 9 -13.20 29.05 1.98
C SER A 9 -13.62 28.00 0.97
N ASP A 10 -12.66 27.62 0.12
CA ASP A 10 -12.80 26.53 -0.83
C ASP A 10 -13.21 25.25 -0.06
N PRO A 11 -14.43 24.70 -0.26
CA PRO A 11 -14.83 23.50 0.43
C PRO A 11 -14.06 22.35 -0.21
N SER A 12 -13.03 21.87 0.48
CA SER A 12 -12.37 20.61 0.10
C SER A 12 -13.40 19.48 0.21
N GLU A 13 -14.09 19.17 -0.89
CA GLU A 13 -14.89 17.96 -1.02
C GLU A 13 -13.95 16.76 -0.88
N GLY A 14 -13.94 16.21 0.32
CA GLY A 14 -13.16 15.04 0.66
C GLY A 14 -14.05 13.94 1.21
N GLY A 15 -13.85 12.72 0.71
CA GLY A 15 -14.54 11.53 1.19
C GLY A 15 -13.58 10.63 1.94
N VAL A 16 -14.02 10.05 3.07
CA VAL A 16 -13.22 9.05 3.80
C VAL A 16 -13.87 7.69 3.63
N VAL A 17 -13.17 6.77 2.97
CA VAL A 17 -13.56 5.36 2.86
C VAL A 17 -12.74 4.57 3.86
N THR A 18 -13.41 3.84 4.74
CA THR A 18 -12.75 2.99 5.73
C THR A 18 -13.09 1.53 5.46
N VAL A 19 -12.08 0.74 5.16
CA VAL A 19 -12.18 -0.70 4.92
C VAL A 19 -11.69 -1.43 6.16
N HIS A 20 -12.57 -2.23 6.75
CA HIS A 20 -12.25 -3.07 7.91
C HIS A 20 -11.98 -4.50 7.48
N SER A 21 -11.09 -5.17 8.20
CA SER A 21 -10.81 -6.59 8.12
C SER A 21 -10.48 -7.13 9.51
N ALA A 22 -10.48 -8.46 9.68
CA ALA A 22 -10.01 -9.09 10.93
C ALA A 22 -8.57 -8.66 11.29
N ASP A 23 -7.75 -8.38 10.28
CA ASP A 23 -6.33 -8.02 10.40
C ASP A 23 -6.09 -6.52 10.67
N GLY A 24 -7.15 -5.71 10.69
CA GLY A 24 -7.09 -4.27 10.93
C GLY A 24 -7.93 -3.46 9.97
N MET A 25 -7.71 -2.15 9.99
CA MET A 25 -8.44 -1.17 9.19
C MET A 25 -7.48 -0.46 8.24
N VAL A 26 -8.02 -0.17 7.07
CA VAL A 26 -7.47 0.77 6.12
C VAL A 26 -8.41 1.95 5.97
N ARG A 27 -7.92 3.16 6.19
CA ARG A 27 -8.64 4.39 5.88
C ARG A 27 -8.04 5.05 4.65
N PHE A 28 -8.88 5.34 3.67
CA PHE A 28 -8.59 6.14 2.49
C PHE A 28 -9.29 7.49 2.65
N SER A 29 -8.53 8.57 2.68
CA SER A 29 -9.05 9.93 2.62
C SER A 29 -8.80 10.46 1.22
N LEU A 30 -9.86 10.70 0.47
CA LEU A 30 -9.82 11.42 -0.78
C LEU A 30 -10.03 12.90 -0.48
N GLN A 31 -9.20 13.75 -1.06
CA GLN A 31 -9.32 15.20 -0.96
C GLN A 31 -9.11 15.79 -2.35
N ARG A 32 -10.14 16.39 -2.92
CA ARG A 32 -9.99 17.17 -4.15
C ARG A 32 -9.39 18.53 -3.79
N THR A 33 -8.35 18.92 -4.50
CA THR A 33 -7.70 20.23 -4.39
C THR A 33 -7.58 20.86 -5.77
N SER A 34 -7.25 22.16 -5.84
CA SER A 34 -6.94 22.85 -7.10
C SER A 34 -5.77 22.24 -7.87
N ALA A 35 -4.85 21.53 -7.19
CA ALA A 35 -3.72 20.82 -7.79
C ALA A 35 -4.05 19.36 -8.21
N GLY A 36 -5.27 18.87 -7.91
CA GLY A 36 -5.72 17.52 -8.26
C GLY A 36 -6.32 16.75 -7.08
N LEU A 37 -6.58 15.45 -7.32
CA LEU A 37 -7.12 14.52 -6.32
C LEU A 37 -5.99 13.93 -5.48
N TYR A 38 -6.03 14.17 -4.18
CA TYR A 38 -5.13 13.58 -3.21
C TYR A 38 -5.82 12.38 -2.56
N VAL A 39 -5.13 11.25 -2.53
CA VAL A 39 -5.56 10.09 -1.74
C VAL A 39 -4.52 9.87 -0.65
N GLN A 40 -4.89 10.18 0.59
CA GLN A 40 -4.12 9.84 1.76
C GLN A 40 -4.62 8.52 2.33
N ARG A 41 -3.71 7.70 2.85
CA ARG A 41 -4.08 6.44 3.46
C ARG A 41 -3.44 6.27 4.82
N ALA A 42 -4.26 5.92 5.80
CA ALA A 42 -3.83 5.58 7.14
C ALA A 42 -4.21 4.12 7.43
N PHE A 43 -3.24 3.35 7.92
CA PHE A 43 -3.50 1.99 8.41
C PHE A 43 -3.64 2.04 9.92
N SER A 44 -4.74 1.48 10.42
CA SER A 44 -4.83 1.14 11.84
C SER A 44 -4.66 -0.36 11.98
N ARG A 45 -3.64 -0.75 12.74
CA ARG A 45 -3.27 -2.15 12.97
C ARG A 45 -4.13 -2.71 14.09
N ASN A 46 -4.82 -3.83 13.85
CA ASN A 46 -5.13 -4.74 14.95
C ASN A 46 -3.84 -5.52 15.21
N GLY A 47 -3.20 -5.32 16.36
CA GLY A 47 -1.79 -5.67 16.64
C GLY A 47 -1.38 -7.15 16.59
N LYS A 48 -1.71 -7.90 15.54
CA LYS A 48 -1.35 -9.32 15.37
C LYS A 48 -0.58 -9.64 14.08
N GLY A 49 -0.50 -8.74 13.09
CA GLY A 49 0.38 -8.90 11.92
C GLY A 49 1.81 -8.43 12.22
N LYS A 50 2.73 -9.37 12.53
CA LYS A 50 4.00 -9.08 13.23
C LYS A 50 5.19 -8.63 12.37
N VAL A 51 5.18 -8.75 11.04
CA VAL A 51 6.36 -8.45 10.22
C VAL A 51 6.01 -7.57 9.03
N LEU A 52 6.59 -6.36 9.01
CA LEU A 52 6.53 -5.41 7.91
C LEU A 52 7.89 -5.41 7.20
N GLN A 53 7.93 -5.93 5.99
CA GLN A 53 9.10 -5.82 5.11
C GLN A 53 8.86 -4.69 4.11
N THR A 54 9.90 -3.91 3.80
CA THR A 54 9.79 -2.82 2.83
C THR A 54 10.91 -2.92 1.80
N VAL A 55 10.54 -2.78 0.52
CA VAL A 55 11.48 -2.79 -0.61
C VAL A 55 11.29 -1.50 -1.39
N HIS A 56 12.39 -0.86 -1.79
CA HIS A 56 12.38 0.42 -2.51
C HIS A 56 13.17 0.31 -3.80
N SER A 57 12.73 1.03 -4.82
CA SER A 57 13.56 1.31 -6.00
C SER A 57 14.75 2.17 -5.61
N ALA A 58 15.83 2.12 -6.39
CA ALA A 58 17.05 2.88 -6.09
C ALA A 58 16.80 4.40 -6.07
N ASP A 59 15.89 4.89 -6.90
CA ASP A 59 15.47 6.30 -6.95
C ASP A 59 14.41 6.67 -5.90
N GLY A 60 13.94 5.70 -5.11
CA GLY A 60 12.91 5.87 -4.08
C GLY A 60 11.50 6.17 -4.61
N MET A 61 11.29 6.16 -5.94
CA MET A 61 10.00 6.47 -6.56
C MET A 61 8.97 5.36 -6.37
N VAL A 62 9.41 4.10 -6.31
CA VAL A 62 8.58 2.94 -6.01
C VAL A 62 8.94 2.40 -4.63
N ARG A 63 7.92 2.12 -3.82
CA ARG A 63 8.04 1.41 -2.55
C ARG A 63 6.99 0.33 -2.47
N PHE A 64 7.41 -0.87 -2.09
CA PHE A 64 6.52 -1.92 -1.65
C PHE A 64 6.62 -2.11 -0.15
N SER A 65 5.48 -2.34 0.49
CA SER A 65 5.36 -2.76 1.87
C SER A 65 4.62 -4.08 1.91
N LEU A 66 5.20 -5.08 2.54
CA LEU A 66 4.65 -6.42 2.70
C LEU A 66 4.35 -6.62 4.17
N GLN A 67 3.14 -7.11 4.45
CA GLN A 67 2.72 -7.40 5.79
C GLN A 67 2.06 -8.76 5.83
N ARG A 68 2.48 -9.58 6.78
CA ARG A 68 1.79 -10.82 7.09
C ARG A 68 0.45 -10.55 7.80
N THR A 69 -0.59 -11.24 7.37
CA THR A 69 -1.94 -11.18 7.95
C THR A 69 -2.48 -12.59 8.19
N SER A 70 -3.56 -12.72 8.97
CA SER A 70 -4.17 -14.05 9.21
C SER A 70 -4.69 -14.70 7.92
N ALA A 71 -5.00 -13.89 6.92
CA ALA A 71 -5.53 -14.34 5.63
C ALA A 71 -4.45 -14.36 4.52
N GLY A 72 -3.15 -14.31 4.87
CA GLY A 72 -2.05 -14.42 3.91
C GLY A 72 -1.14 -13.19 3.90
N LEU A 73 -0.79 -12.69 2.71
CA LEU A 73 0.14 -11.59 2.53
C LEU A 73 -0.58 -10.35 2.00
N TYR A 74 -0.48 -9.26 2.74
CA TYR A 74 -0.89 -7.94 2.31
C TYR A 74 0.28 -7.19 1.67
N VAL A 75 0.06 -6.61 0.49
CA VAL A 75 1.07 -5.87 -0.26
C VAL A 75 0.52 -4.49 -0.60
N GLN A 76 1.32 -3.47 -0.30
CA GLN A 76 1.09 -2.10 -0.75
C GLN A 76 2.21 -1.69 -1.70
N ARG A 77 1.85 -1.06 -2.82
CA ARG A 77 2.78 -0.37 -3.72
C ARG A 77 2.49 1.11 -3.69
N ALA A 78 3.48 1.93 -3.33
CA ALA A 78 3.45 3.37 -3.46
C ALA A 78 4.37 3.79 -4.60
N PHE A 79 3.85 4.61 -5.52
CA PHE A 79 4.59 5.15 -6.66
C PHE A 79 4.47 6.67 -6.66
N SER A 80 5.59 7.38 -6.65
CA SER A 80 5.63 8.84 -6.75
C SER A 80 6.06 9.22 -8.16
N ARG A 81 5.25 9.99 -8.88
CA ARG A 81 5.64 10.54 -10.18
C ARG A 81 6.08 11.98 -9.98
N ASN A 82 7.35 12.29 -10.27
CA ASN A 82 8.00 13.61 -10.17
C ASN A 82 7.04 14.82 -10.16
N GLY A 83 6.59 15.24 -8.97
CA GLY A 83 5.73 16.41 -8.78
C GLY A 83 4.27 16.30 -9.24
N LYS A 84 3.82 15.15 -9.77
CA LYS A 84 2.49 14.96 -10.39
C LYS A 84 1.53 14.10 -9.58
N GLY A 85 1.94 13.66 -8.38
CA GLY A 85 1.09 12.91 -7.44
C GLY A 85 1.70 11.59 -6.99
N LYS A 86 1.12 11.01 -5.94
CA LYS A 86 1.45 9.69 -5.40
C LYS A 86 0.32 8.73 -5.71
N VAL A 87 0.62 7.63 -6.38
CA VAL A 87 -0.29 6.52 -6.63
C VAL A 87 -0.05 5.46 -5.56
N LEU A 88 -1.13 4.93 -4.99
CA LEU A 88 -1.08 3.89 -3.98
C LEU A 88 -1.96 2.72 -4.43
N GLN A 89 -1.39 1.54 -4.50
CA GLN A 89 -2.07 0.30 -4.89
C GLN A 89 -1.93 -0.73 -3.78
N SER A 90 -2.93 -1.59 -3.64
CA SER A 90 -2.99 -2.61 -2.60
C SER A 90 -3.49 -3.92 -3.15
N ALA A 91 -2.92 -5.02 -2.69
CA ALA A 91 -3.37 -6.35 -3.01
C ALA A 91 -3.23 -7.25 -1.77
N ARG A 92 -4.00 -8.33 -1.74
CA ARG A 92 -3.84 -9.42 -0.77
C ARG A 92 -3.70 -10.73 -1.54
N PHE A 93 -2.79 -11.56 -1.10
CA PHE A 93 -2.51 -12.87 -1.67
C PHE A 93 -2.68 -13.93 -0.61
N ALA A 94 -3.46 -14.98 -0.92
CA ALA A 94 -3.66 -16.09 0.00
C ALA A 94 -2.45 -17.04 0.04
N SER A 95 -1.68 -17.09 -1.05
CA SER A 95 -0.55 -18.01 -1.23
C SER A 95 0.68 -17.32 -1.84
N ALA A 96 1.85 -17.94 -1.63
CA ALA A 96 3.10 -17.51 -2.26
C ALA A 96 3.04 -17.61 -3.78
N ASP A 97 2.35 -18.61 -4.33
CA ASP A 97 2.25 -18.82 -5.76
C ASP A 97 1.40 -17.74 -6.44
N ASP A 98 0.28 -17.33 -5.84
CA ASP A 98 -0.53 -16.22 -6.36
C ASP A 98 0.28 -14.92 -6.37
N PHE A 99 1.07 -14.69 -5.32
CA PHE A 99 1.95 -13.54 -5.22
C PHE A 99 3.05 -13.56 -6.31
N ARG A 100 3.72 -14.71 -6.51
CA ARG A 100 4.75 -14.87 -7.55
C ARG A 100 4.18 -14.68 -8.95
N ARG A 101 2.99 -15.21 -9.25
CA ARG A 101 2.28 -14.97 -10.52
C ARG A 101 2.00 -13.49 -10.72
N TRP A 102 1.56 -12.79 -9.68
CA TRP A 102 1.35 -11.36 -9.74
C TRP A 102 2.63 -10.58 -10.03
N CYS A 103 3.75 -10.95 -9.40
CA CYS A 103 5.07 -10.39 -9.71
C CYS A 103 5.50 -10.65 -11.16
N ALA A 104 5.30 -11.88 -11.66
CA ALA A 104 5.66 -12.25 -13.03
C ALA A 104 4.78 -11.57 -14.09
N ALA A 105 3.52 -11.27 -13.76
CA ALA A 105 2.53 -10.80 -14.74
C ALA A 105 2.81 -9.40 -15.32
N ASP A 106 3.52 -8.52 -14.62
CA ASP A 106 4.01 -7.28 -15.23
C ASP A 106 5.19 -6.71 -14.44
N THR A 107 6.33 -6.70 -15.14
CA THR A 107 7.65 -6.30 -14.66
C THR A 107 7.83 -4.79 -14.63
N ILE A 108 7.03 -4.05 -15.41
CA ILE A 108 7.04 -2.57 -15.47
C ILE A 108 6.65 -1.99 -14.10
N ARG A 109 5.87 -2.71 -13.28
CA ARG A 109 5.52 -2.26 -11.92
C ARG A 109 6.71 -2.05 -10.99
N PHE A 110 7.84 -2.66 -11.28
CA PHE A 110 9.00 -2.66 -10.39
C PHE A 110 10.04 -1.61 -10.76
N ASP A 111 10.01 -1.06 -11.98
CA ASP A 111 11.02 -0.17 -12.59
C ASP A 111 12.48 -0.73 -12.62
N ASP A 112 12.82 -1.64 -11.71
CA ASP A 112 14.09 -2.31 -11.49
C ASP A 112 13.86 -3.84 -11.40
N PRO A 113 14.49 -4.67 -12.25
CA PRO A 113 14.40 -6.13 -12.18
C PRO A 113 14.75 -6.70 -10.80
N LEU A 114 15.72 -6.11 -10.08
CA LEU A 114 16.16 -6.57 -8.76
C LEU A 114 15.15 -6.26 -7.65
N MET A 115 14.22 -5.32 -7.87
CA MET A 115 13.11 -5.12 -6.93
C MET A 115 12.20 -6.34 -6.87
N SER A 116 11.86 -6.92 -8.02
CA SER A 116 10.97 -8.08 -8.06
C SER A 116 11.56 -9.28 -7.30
N LEU A 117 12.87 -9.52 -7.47
CA LEU A 117 13.59 -10.59 -6.78
C LEU A 117 13.62 -10.37 -5.26
N ARG A 118 13.97 -9.16 -4.81
CA ARG A 118 13.95 -8.80 -3.37
C ARG A 118 12.55 -8.95 -2.78
N LEU A 119 11.53 -8.57 -3.53
CA LEU A 119 10.14 -8.65 -3.11
C LEU A 119 9.67 -10.10 -2.96
N VAL A 120 10.00 -10.97 -3.91
CA VAL A 120 9.72 -12.41 -3.84
C VAL A 120 10.41 -13.06 -2.66
N ARG A 121 11.70 -12.77 -2.44
CA ARG A 121 12.42 -13.32 -1.27
C ARG A 121 11.75 -12.95 0.05
N HIS A 122 11.40 -11.68 0.24
CA HIS A 122 10.72 -11.26 1.48
C HIS A 122 9.31 -11.82 1.62
N ALA A 123 8.58 -11.99 0.51
CA ALA A 123 7.29 -12.66 0.55
C ALA A 123 7.43 -14.13 0.97
N ASP A 124 8.40 -14.84 0.41
CA ASP A 124 8.67 -16.25 0.72
C ASP A 124 9.03 -16.44 2.21
N GLU A 125 9.85 -15.55 2.78
CA GLU A 125 10.14 -15.52 4.22
C GLU A 125 8.84 -15.37 5.04
N LEU A 126 7.97 -14.43 4.67
CA LEU A 126 6.69 -14.19 5.35
C LEU A 126 5.69 -15.33 5.18
N PHE A 127 5.74 -16.08 4.09
CA PHE A 127 4.94 -17.27 3.89
C PHE A 127 5.52 -18.49 4.63
N ALA A 128 6.83 -18.64 4.72
CA ALA A 128 7.49 -19.74 5.45
C ALA A 128 7.26 -19.65 6.97
N ASP A 129 7.22 -18.44 7.53
CA ASP A 129 6.81 -18.18 8.92
C ASP A 129 5.38 -18.68 9.23
N THR A 130 4.55 -18.98 8.22
CA THR A 130 3.25 -19.66 8.40
C THR A 130 3.42 -21.12 8.78
N SER A 131 4.29 -21.81 8.06
CA SER A 131 4.36 -23.27 8.07
C SER A 131 4.98 -23.80 9.36
N THR A 132 5.82 -23.02 10.02
CA THR A 132 6.42 -23.37 11.31
C THR A 132 5.44 -23.23 12.48
N VAL A 133 4.48 -22.32 12.41
CA VAL A 133 3.48 -22.12 13.48
C VAL A 133 2.37 -23.18 13.43
N ILE A 134 2.06 -23.73 12.25
CA ILE A 134 0.97 -24.71 12.09
C ILE A 134 1.43 -26.14 12.44
N ASN A 135 2.72 -26.46 12.33
CA ASN A 135 3.27 -27.80 12.60
C ASN A 135 3.73 -28.04 14.06
N ALA A 136 3.48 -27.09 14.97
CA ALA A 136 3.88 -27.18 16.37
C ALA A 136 2.70 -27.36 17.36
N GLY A 137 1.54 -27.83 16.86
CA GLY A 137 0.33 -28.08 17.64
C GLY A 137 -0.17 -29.51 17.49
#